data_AF-A0A844RI43-F1
#
_entry.id   AF-A0A844RI43-F1
#
_cell.length_a   1.000
_cell.length_b   1.000
_cell.length_c   1.000
_cell.angle_alpha   90.00
_cell.angle_beta   90.00
_cell.angle_gamma   90.00
#
_symmetry.space_group_name_H-M   'P 1'
#
loop_
_entity.id
_entity.type
_entity.pdbx_description
1 polymer ?
#
loop_
_entity_poly.entity_id
_entity_poly.type
_entity_poly.pdbx_seq_one_letter_code
_entity_poly.pdbx_strand_id
1 'polypeptide(L)'
;MDDDARFMARTPAGEPYELCNLYAAYAEGEGGSPKPQMVRKMRGWGFSWLALLLTPLYLLYRKQYLAAGCWIAVSFGADFLSKSLSTVVGMLFFLASLVFGMAFYSLYRVSAERAMDRAFEQGATNVREVLAYVRRCGGTSFAAVGVGFAVVFALAVVEVLAGI
;
A
#
# COMPACT_ATOMS: atom_id res chain seq x y z
N MET A 1 -13.58 -19.45 -23.40
CA MET A 1 -12.37 -20.09 -22.82
C MET A 1 -12.21 -19.45 -21.45
N ASP A 2 -12.59 -20.20 -20.42
CA ASP A 2 -12.73 -19.78 -19.03
C ASP A 2 -11.37 -19.40 -18.40
N ASP A 3 -11.08 -18.10 -18.32
CA ASP A 3 -9.96 -17.58 -17.51
C ASP A 3 -10.37 -17.34 -16.03
N ASP A 4 -11.66 -17.44 -15.71
CA ASP A 4 -12.18 -17.24 -14.35
C ASP A 4 -11.95 -18.45 -13.41
N ALA A 5 -11.58 -19.61 -13.97
CA ALA A 5 -11.25 -20.80 -13.19
C ALA A 5 -9.89 -20.73 -12.46
N ARG A 6 -9.03 -19.73 -12.75
CA ARG A 6 -7.64 -19.69 -12.27
C ARG A 6 -7.39 -18.98 -10.93
N PHE A 7 -8.41 -18.39 -10.30
CA PHE A 7 -8.21 -17.62 -9.05
C PHE A 7 -9.23 -17.93 -7.96
N MET A 8 -9.67 -19.19 -7.89
CA MET A 8 -10.42 -19.72 -6.75
C MET A 8 -9.42 -20.23 -5.70
N ALA A 9 -9.43 -19.60 -4.53
CA ALA A 9 -8.78 -20.13 -3.34
C ALA A 9 -9.84 -20.80 -2.44
N ARG A 10 -9.40 -21.63 -1.49
CA ARG A 10 -10.30 -22.22 -0.49
C ARG A 10 -9.95 -21.72 0.88
N THR A 11 -10.97 -21.41 1.69
CA THR A 11 -10.78 -21.15 3.12
C THR A 11 -10.29 -22.43 3.82
N PRO A 12 -9.78 -22.35 5.06
CA PRO A 12 -9.49 -23.53 5.87
C PRO A 12 -10.70 -24.45 6.06
N ALA A 13 -11.93 -23.90 6.01
CA ALA A 13 -13.19 -24.63 6.03
C ALA A 13 -13.58 -25.27 4.68
N GLY A 14 -12.78 -25.05 3.63
CA GLY A 14 -12.99 -25.62 2.30
C GLY A 14 -13.91 -24.80 1.39
N GLU A 15 -14.38 -23.62 1.82
CA GLU A 15 -15.26 -22.77 1.00
C GLU A 15 -14.46 -22.12 -0.14
N PRO A 16 -14.88 -22.27 -1.41
CA PRO A 16 -14.25 -21.59 -2.52
C PRO A 16 -14.54 -20.10 -2.46
N TYR A 17 -13.53 -19.28 -2.64
CA TYR A 17 -13.68 -17.84 -2.80
C TYR A 17 -12.79 -17.33 -3.93
N GLU A 18 -13.28 -16.32 -4.64
CA GLU A 18 -12.49 -15.63 -5.64
C GLU A 18 -11.53 -14.66 -4.97
N LEU A 19 -10.24 -14.75 -5.29
CA LEU A 19 -9.24 -13.74 -4.88
C LEU A 19 -9.62 -12.32 -5.32
N CYS A 20 -10.55 -12.21 -6.27
CA CYS A 20 -10.96 -10.94 -6.86
C CYS A 20 -11.93 -10.21 -5.96
N ASN A 21 -12.78 -10.96 -5.25
CA ASN A 21 -13.61 -10.44 -4.17
C ASN A 21 -12.75 -10.04 -2.98
N LEU A 22 -11.63 -10.74 -2.71
CA LEU A 22 -10.66 -10.36 -1.69
C LEU A 22 -9.97 -9.02 -2.01
N TYR A 23 -9.41 -8.89 -3.22
CA TYR A 23 -8.75 -7.65 -3.65
C TYR A 23 -9.73 -6.48 -3.76
N ALA A 24 -10.96 -6.72 -4.21
CA ALA A 24 -12.03 -5.74 -4.19
C ALA A 24 -12.34 -5.29 -2.76
N ALA A 25 -12.55 -6.23 -1.83
CA ALA A 25 -12.80 -5.95 -0.42
C ALA A 25 -11.67 -5.14 0.23
N TYR A 26 -10.42 -5.48 -0.03
CA TYR A 26 -9.27 -4.73 0.49
C TYR A 26 -9.16 -3.32 -0.14
N ALA A 27 -9.43 -3.18 -1.44
CA ALA A 27 -9.39 -1.89 -2.13
C ALA A 27 -10.54 -0.94 -1.76
N GLU A 28 -11.72 -1.51 -1.48
CA GLU A 28 -12.95 -0.83 -1.02
C GLU A 28 -12.78 -0.30 0.41
N GLY A 29 -12.29 -1.14 1.31
CA GLY A 29 -12.30 -0.86 2.74
C GLY A 29 -13.70 -0.87 3.35
N GLU A 30 -13.86 -0.35 4.57
CA GLU A 30 -15.17 -0.25 5.26
C GLU A 30 -16.19 0.64 4.53
N GLY A 31 -15.76 1.54 3.65
CA GLY A 31 -16.63 2.50 2.94
C GLY A 31 -17.26 1.98 1.65
N GLY A 32 -16.93 0.76 1.21
CA GLY A 32 -17.73 0.01 0.22
C GLY A 32 -17.82 0.59 -1.20
N SER A 33 -16.96 1.52 -1.63
CA SER A 33 -16.98 2.02 -3.02
C SER A 33 -16.22 1.05 -3.94
N PRO A 34 -16.86 0.34 -4.89
CA PRO A 34 -16.17 -0.59 -5.76
C PRO A 34 -15.13 0.13 -6.63
N LYS A 35 -13.89 -0.39 -6.65
CA LYS A 35 -12.76 0.19 -7.41
C LYS A 35 -12.28 -0.79 -8.49
N PRO A 36 -13.07 -1.05 -9.55
CA PRO A 36 -12.81 -2.10 -10.53
C PRO A 36 -11.49 -1.90 -11.29
N GLN A 37 -11.09 -0.65 -11.56
CA GLN A 37 -9.81 -0.35 -12.20
C GLN A 37 -8.60 -0.77 -11.34
N MET A 38 -8.73 -0.68 -10.01
CA MET A 38 -7.66 -1.03 -9.09
C MET A 38 -7.51 -2.55 -8.99
N VAL A 39 -8.62 -3.27 -8.90
CA VAL A 39 -8.65 -4.74 -8.91
C VAL A 39 -8.06 -5.29 -10.21
N ARG A 40 -8.38 -4.67 -11.36
CA ARG A 40 -7.79 -5.04 -12.64
C ARG A 40 -6.27 -4.87 -12.66
N LYS A 41 -5.75 -3.78 -12.08
CA LYS A 41 -4.30 -3.53 -11.96
C LYS A 41 -3.60 -4.45 -10.95
N MET A 42 -4.31 -5.01 -9.97
CA MET A 42 -3.78 -6.03 -9.05
C MET A 42 -3.77 -7.43 -9.67
N ARG A 43 -4.73 -7.73 -10.55
CA ARG A 43 -4.76 -8.99 -11.33
C ARG A 43 -3.61 -9.06 -12.34
N GLY A 44 -3.25 -7.92 -12.94
CA GLY A 44 -2.19 -7.83 -13.95
C GLY A 44 -0.96 -7.06 -13.48
N TRP A 45 -0.23 -6.50 -14.43
CA TRP A 45 0.81 -5.50 -14.17
C TRP A 45 0.19 -4.11 -14.23
N GLY A 46 0.42 -3.31 -13.20
CA GLY A 46 -0.17 -1.99 -13.07
C GLY A 46 0.88 -0.96 -12.68
N PHE A 47 0.82 0.21 -13.31
CA PHE A 47 1.59 1.37 -12.87
C PHE A 47 0.69 2.35 -12.11
N SER A 48 1.19 2.84 -10.98
CA SER A 48 0.52 3.84 -10.15
C SER A 48 1.25 5.17 -10.26
N TRP A 49 0.70 6.09 -11.06
CA TRP A 49 1.19 7.47 -11.16
C TRP A 49 1.17 8.20 -9.81
N LEU A 50 0.19 7.90 -8.95
CA LEU A 50 0.12 8.47 -7.61
C LEU A 50 1.21 7.94 -6.69
N ALA A 51 1.59 6.67 -6.84
CA ALA A 51 2.71 6.11 -6.09
C ALA A 51 4.08 6.53 -6.65
N LEU A 52 4.14 7.07 -7.87
CA LEU A 52 5.35 7.68 -8.44
C LEU A 52 5.53 9.12 -7.91
N LEU A 53 4.48 9.94 -8.04
CA LEU A 53 4.57 11.38 -7.78
C LEU A 53 4.38 11.74 -6.30
N LEU A 54 3.57 10.96 -5.59
CA LEU A 54 3.17 11.21 -4.21
C LEU A 54 3.38 9.96 -3.35
N THR A 55 4.52 9.27 -3.53
CA THR A 55 4.85 7.96 -2.93
C THR A 55 4.48 7.86 -1.44
N PRO A 56 5.00 8.70 -0.51
CA PRO A 56 4.70 8.54 0.91
C PRO A 56 3.23 8.85 1.23
N LEU A 57 2.66 9.89 0.63
CA LEU A 57 1.27 10.31 0.87
C LEU A 57 0.28 9.26 0.38
N TYR A 58 0.52 8.68 -0.80
CA TYR A 58 -0.37 7.67 -1.38
C TYR A 58 -0.28 6.33 -0.63
N LEU A 59 0.90 5.95 -0.15
CA LEU A 59 1.08 4.77 0.71
C LEU A 59 0.36 4.94 2.06
N LEU A 60 0.49 6.10 2.70
CA LEU A 60 -0.24 6.43 3.95
C LEU A 60 -1.75 6.43 3.73
N TYR A 61 -2.20 7.07 2.64
CA TYR A 61 -3.61 7.10 2.26
C TYR A 61 -4.18 5.69 2.12
N ARG A 62 -3.39 4.75 1.56
CA ARG A 62 -3.77 3.35 1.35
C ARG A 62 -3.41 2.41 2.50
N LYS A 63 -3.12 2.96 3.69
CA LYS A 63 -2.81 2.23 4.92
C LYS A 63 -1.59 1.31 4.83
N GLN A 64 -0.68 1.54 3.89
CA GLN A 64 0.60 0.82 3.79
C GLN A 64 1.68 1.50 4.64
N TYR A 65 1.44 1.57 5.95
CA TYR A 65 2.26 2.36 6.89
C TYR A 65 3.72 1.93 6.96
N LEU A 66 4.01 0.62 6.87
CA LEU A 66 5.38 0.11 6.87
C LEU A 66 6.17 0.60 5.65
N ALA A 67 5.59 0.50 4.45
CA ALA A 67 6.23 0.96 3.22
C ALA A 67 6.39 2.49 3.22
N ALA A 68 5.38 3.23 3.72
CA ALA A 68 5.47 4.68 3.87
C ALA A 68 6.57 5.10 4.85
N GLY A 69 6.66 4.43 6.01
CA GLY A 69 7.69 4.70 7.02
C GLY A 69 9.09 4.42 6.52
N CYS A 70 9.30 3.28 5.85
CA CYS A 70 10.57 2.97 5.19
C CYS A 70 10.95 4.03 4.16
N TRP A 71 10.00 4.49 3.34
CA TRP A 71 10.24 5.54 2.35
C TRP A 71 10.67 6.86 2.99
N ILE A 72 9.95 7.30 4.04
CA ILE A 72 10.28 8.55 4.76
C ILE A 72 11.66 8.45 5.42
N ALA A 73 11.99 7.31 6.04
CA ALA A 73 13.29 7.10 6.67
C ALA A 73 14.45 7.12 5.67
N VAL A 74 14.28 6.48 4.50
CA VAL A 74 15.28 6.51 3.41
C VAL A 74 15.42 7.92 2.84
N SER A 75 14.31 8.65 2.69
CA SER A 75 14.30 10.05 2.23
C SER A 75 15.14 10.93 3.17
N PHE A 76 14.78 10.93 4.46
CA PHE A 76 15.47 11.73 5.47
C PHE A 76 16.95 11.34 5.64
N GLY A 77 17.26 10.04 5.60
CA GLY A 77 18.65 9.57 5.66
C GLY A 77 19.49 9.99 4.45
N ALA A 78 18.88 10.07 3.27
CA ALA A 78 19.58 10.53 2.08
C ALA A 78 19.79 12.03 2.06
N ASP A 79 18.82 12.81 2.56
CA ASP A 79 18.95 14.27 2.72
C ASP A 79 20.15 14.59 3.62
N PHE A 80 20.32 13.84 4.71
CA PHE A 80 21.48 13.95 5.61
C PHE A 80 22.85 13.66 4.94
N LEU A 81 22.89 12.75 3.95
CA LEU A 81 24.10 12.39 3.21
C LEU A 81 24.41 13.32 2.02
N SER A 82 23.41 14.05 1.51
CA SER A 82 23.46 14.64 0.16
C SER A 82 24.10 16.03 0.03
N LYS A 83 24.67 16.62 1.09
CA LYS A 83 25.29 17.97 1.06
C LYS A 83 26.35 18.18 -0.04
N SER A 84 26.83 17.12 -0.70
CA SER A 84 27.78 17.17 -1.82
C SER A 84 27.25 16.75 -3.20
N LEU A 85 26.04 16.17 -3.35
CA LEU A 85 25.62 15.45 -4.58
C LEU A 85 24.09 15.54 -4.85
N SER A 86 23.55 16.75 -4.92
CA SER A 86 22.10 16.98 -5.08
C SER A 86 21.49 16.37 -6.35
N THR A 87 22.18 16.42 -7.49
CA THR A 87 21.65 15.93 -8.77
C THR A 87 21.59 14.41 -8.87
N VAL A 88 22.64 13.71 -8.42
CA VAL A 88 22.72 12.25 -8.49
C VAL A 88 21.76 11.61 -7.49
N VAL A 89 21.66 12.17 -6.28
CA VAL A 89 20.70 11.71 -5.27
C VAL A 89 19.27 11.92 -5.78
N GLY A 90 18.95 13.07 -6.38
CA GLY A 90 17.64 13.31 -6.98
C GLY A 90 17.26 12.31 -8.09
N MET A 91 18.21 11.95 -8.96
CA MET A 91 18.00 10.91 -9.98
C MET A 91 17.73 9.54 -9.38
N LEU A 92 18.49 9.15 -8.33
CA LEU A 92 18.27 7.89 -7.62
C LEU A 92 16.91 7.85 -6.93
N PHE A 93 16.47 8.96 -6.32
CA PHE A 93 15.13 9.08 -5.74
C PHE A 93 14.04 8.93 -6.77
N PHE A 94 14.18 9.57 -7.93
CA PHE A 94 13.23 9.42 -9.02
C PHE A 94 13.15 7.97 -9.52
N LEU A 95 14.31 7.32 -9.66
CA LEU A 95 14.39 5.92 -10.08
C LEU A 95 13.75 4.99 -9.04
N ALA A 96 13.99 5.23 -7.75
CA ALA A 96 13.36 4.52 -6.66
C ALA A 96 11.82 4.72 -6.65
N SER A 97 11.34 5.95 -6.88
CA SER A 97 9.91 6.25 -7.00
C SER A 97 9.29 5.53 -8.20
N LEU A 98 10.03 5.40 -9.30
CA LEU A 98 9.59 4.69 -10.50
C LEU A 98 9.46 3.18 -10.27
N VAL A 99 10.42 2.59 -9.55
CA VAL A 99 10.33 1.20 -9.08
C VAL A 99 9.13 1.04 -8.15
N PHE A 100 8.90 1.96 -7.22
CA PHE A 100 7.73 1.94 -6.34
C PHE A 100 6.40 2.08 -7.09
N GLY A 101 6.33 2.94 -8.10
CA GLY A 101 5.16 3.09 -8.96
C GLY A 101 4.77 1.79 -9.68
N MET A 102 5.76 0.98 -10.07
CA MET A 102 5.55 -0.37 -10.62
C MET A 102 5.23 -1.41 -9.53
N ALA A 103 5.93 -1.37 -8.40
CA ALA A 103 5.80 -2.36 -7.34
C ALA A 103 4.54 -2.17 -6.48
N PHE A 104 3.92 -0.98 -6.51
CA PHE A 104 2.79 -0.62 -5.64
C PHE A 104 1.66 -1.67 -5.66
N TYR A 105 1.19 -2.07 -6.84
CA TYR A 105 0.08 -3.03 -6.93
C TYR A 105 0.49 -4.43 -6.45
N SER A 106 1.75 -4.82 -6.64
CA SER A 106 2.28 -6.08 -6.10
C SER A 106 2.34 -6.05 -4.57
N LEU A 107 2.87 -4.97 -3.99
CA LEU A 107 2.91 -4.76 -2.54
C LEU A 107 1.51 -4.70 -1.94
N TYR A 108 0.57 -4.05 -2.65
CA TYR A 108 -0.83 -3.98 -2.22
C TYR A 108 -1.52 -5.34 -2.26
N ARG A 109 -1.18 -6.18 -3.25
CA ARG A 109 -1.65 -7.57 -3.33
C ARG A 109 -1.15 -8.41 -2.15
N VAL A 110 0.15 -8.36 -1.87
CA VAL A 110 0.77 -9.04 -0.72
C VAL A 110 0.17 -8.55 0.60
N SER A 111 -0.16 -7.26 0.69
CA SER A 111 -0.81 -6.70 1.89
C SER A 111 -2.23 -7.25 2.08
N ALA A 112 -2.99 -7.41 1.01
CA ALA A 112 -4.33 -8.02 1.05
C ALA A 112 -4.27 -9.51 1.42
N GLU A 113 -3.33 -10.26 0.84
CA GLU A 113 -3.07 -11.67 1.18
C GLU A 113 -2.66 -11.81 2.66
N ARG A 114 -1.73 -10.99 3.16
CA ARG A 114 -1.36 -11.00 4.58
C ARG A 114 -2.50 -10.63 5.53
N ALA A 115 -3.38 -9.72 5.12
CA ALA A 115 -4.56 -9.38 5.92
C ALA A 115 -5.53 -10.57 6.02
N MET A 116 -5.63 -11.37 4.96
CA MET A 116 -6.39 -12.60 4.93
C MET A 116 -5.76 -13.68 5.81
N ASP A 117 -4.45 -13.92 5.70
CA ASP A 117 -3.73 -14.90 6.53
C ASP A 117 -3.93 -14.59 8.02
N ARG A 118 -3.83 -13.31 8.41
CA ARG A 118 -4.11 -12.87 9.79
C ARG A 118 -5.57 -13.08 10.20
N ALA A 119 -6.53 -12.94 9.28
CA ALA A 119 -7.93 -13.22 9.59
C ALA A 119 -8.12 -14.71 9.91
N PHE A 120 -7.45 -15.59 9.16
CA PHE A 120 -7.47 -17.04 9.42
C PHE A 120 -6.76 -17.40 10.73
N GLU A 121 -5.61 -16.78 11.02
CA GLU A 121 -4.91 -16.95 12.31
C GLU A 121 -5.78 -16.51 13.51
N GLN A 122 -6.63 -15.50 13.33
CA GLN A 122 -7.60 -15.04 14.34
C GLN A 122 -8.84 -15.93 14.44
N GLY A 123 -8.92 -17.02 13.68
CA GLY A 123 -9.99 -18.00 13.76
C GLY A 123 -11.20 -17.73 12.88
N ALA A 124 -11.11 -16.86 11.88
CA ALA A 124 -12.20 -16.66 10.92
C ALA A 124 -12.41 -17.93 10.08
N THR A 125 -13.58 -18.56 10.20
CA THR A 125 -13.91 -19.79 9.47
C THR A 125 -14.69 -19.53 8.18
N ASN A 126 -15.40 -18.41 8.12
CA ASN A 126 -16.32 -18.06 7.03
C ASN A 126 -15.73 -16.99 6.11
N VAL A 127 -16.00 -17.08 4.80
CA VAL A 127 -15.56 -16.06 3.82
C VAL A 127 -16.05 -14.67 4.19
N ARG A 128 -17.26 -14.54 4.75
CA ARG A 128 -17.84 -13.25 5.14
C ARG A 128 -17.05 -12.54 6.25
N GLU A 129 -16.55 -13.30 7.22
CA GLU A 129 -15.74 -12.76 8.33
C GLU A 129 -14.36 -12.34 7.84
N VAL A 130 -13.74 -13.16 6.99
CA VAL A 130 -12.47 -12.84 6.34
C VAL A 130 -12.58 -11.56 5.51
N LEU A 131 -13.61 -11.44 4.68
CA LEU A 131 -13.84 -10.25 3.86
C LEU A 131 -14.14 -9.01 4.72
N ALA A 132 -14.86 -9.15 5.84
CA ALA A 132 -15.09 -8.06 6.77
C ALA A 132 -13.78 -7.58 7.42
N TYR A 133 -12.92 -8.51 7.86
CA TYR A 133 -11.60 -8.18 8.41
C TYR A 133 -10.69 -7.52 7.38
N VAL A 134 -10.65 -8.07 6.16
CA VAL A 134 -9.86 -7.53 5.04
C VAL A 134 -10.32 -6.12 4.66
N ARG A 135 -11.64 -5.84 4.71
CA ARG A 135 -12.19 -4.47 4.55
C ARG A 135 -11.73 -3.51 5.65
N ARG A 136 -11.59 -3.98 6.90
CA ARG A 136 -11.07 -3.15 8.00
C ARG A 136 -9.61 -2.77 7.78
N CYS A 137 -8.79 -3.76 7.40
CA CYS A 137 -7.37 -3.55 7.14
C CYS A 137 -7.12 -2.70 5.89
N GLY A 138 -7.97 -2.83 4.88
CA GLY A 138 -7.87 -2.11 3.61
C GLY A 138 -8.51 -0.72 3.60
N GLY A 139 -8.75 -0.22 2.40
CA GLY A 139 -9.43 1.05 2.16
C GLY A 139 -8.50 2.27 2.16
N THR A 140 -9.03 3.38 2.67
CA THR A 140 -8.39 4.69 2.62
C THR A 140 -8.48 5.39 3.97
N SER A 141 -7.41 6.03 4.42
CA SER A 141 -7.38 6.79 5.67
C SER A 141 -6.85 8.21 5.43
N PHE A 142 -7.75 9.19 5.43
CA PHE A 142 -7.36 10.61 5.37
C PHE A 142 -6.67 11.06 6.66
N ALA A 143 -7.07 10.50 7.81
CA ALA A 143 -6.42 10.77 9.09
C ALA A 143 -4.93 10.39 9.06
N ALA A 144 -4.59 9.25 8.45
CA ALA A 144 -3.20 8.83 8.35
C ALA A 144 -2.35 9.72 7.42
N VAL A 145 -2.96 10.30 6.38
CA VAL A 145 -2.29 11.29 5.52
C VAL A 145 -1.99 12.56 6.33
N GLY A 146 -2.95 13.03 7.13
CA GLY A 146 -2.76 14.19 8.00
C GLY A 146 -1.65 13.98 9.04
N VAL A 147 -1.63 12.83 9.71
CA VAL A 147 -0.56 12.47 10.66
C VAL A 147 0.79 12.37 9.96
N GLY A 148 0.86 11.72 8.80
CA GLY A 148 2.11 11.62 8.05
C GLY A 148 2.63 12.97 7.56
N PHE A 149 1.74 13.87 7.14
CA PHE A 149 2.12 15.25 6.81
C PHE A 149 2.69 15.97 8.02
N ALA A 150 2.06 15.85 9.20
CA ALA A 150 2.57 16.44 10.44
C ALA A 150 3.96 15.88 10.82
N VAL A 151 4.20 14.58 10.63
CA VAL A 151 5.51 13.95 10.89
C VAL A 151 6.57 14.49 9.93
N VAL A 152 6.30 14.52 8.61
CA VAL A 152 7.23 15.06 7.61
C VAL A 152 7.50 16.54 7.88
N PHE A 153 6.47 17.31 8.23
CA PHE A 153 6.61 18.72 8.59
C PHE A 153 7.46 18.90 9.85
N ALA A 154 7.23 18.11 10.90
CA ALA A 154 8.04 18.16 12.11
C ALA A 154 9.52 17.80 11.83
N LEU A 155 9.77 16.78 11.01
CA LEU A 155 11.13 16.41 10.58
C LEU A 155 11.81 17.54 9.80
N ALA A 156 11.11 18.18 8.86
CA ALA A 156 11.61 19.32 8.12
C ALA A 156 11.90 20.54 9.04
N VAL A 157 11.04 20.81 10.02
CA VAL A 157 11.27 21.87 11.02
C VAL A 157 12.49 21.56 11.88
N VAL A 158 12.67 20.30 12.29
CA VAL A 158 13.86 19.87 13.06
C VAL A 158 15.13 20.05 12.22
N GLU A 159 15.11 19.68 10.95
CA GLU A 159 16.23 19.87 10.03
C GLU A 159 16.62 21.36 9.91
N VAL A 160 15.63 22.23 9.67
CA VAL A 160 15.83 23.69 9.58
C VAL A 160 16.33 24.28 10.90
N LEU A 161 15.75 23.89 12.04
CA LEU A 161 16.16 24.39 13.36
C LEU A 161 17.52 23.87 13.81
N ALA A 162 17.89 22.65 13.41
CA ALA A 162 19.22 22.09 13.65
C ALA A 162 20.31 22.76 12.78
N GLY A 163 19.93 23.68 11.87
CA GLY A 163 20.86 24.34 10.95
C GLY A 163 21.49 23.35 9.97
N ILE A 164 20.80 22.25 9.69
CA ILE A 164 21.22 21.23 8.72
C ILE A 164 20.78 21.68 7.34
#